data_AF-A0A7L5BYC0-F1
#
_entry.id   AF-A0A7L5BYC0-F1
#
_cell.length_a   1.000
_cell.length_b   1.000
_cell.length_c   1.000
_cell.angle_alpha   90.00
_cell.angle_beta   90.00
_cell.angle_gamma   90.00
#
_symmetry.space_group_name_H-M   'P 1'
#
loop_
_entity.id
_entity.type
_entity.pdbx_description
1 polymer ?
#
loop_
_entity_poly.entity_id
_entity_poly.type
_entity_poly.pdbx_seq_one_letter_code
_entity_poly.pdbx_strand_id
1 'polypeptide(L)'
;MRRFFFLFFSLLALAALGWDLWRGPIEGQPVDFTSTAEYWAGLNRSSLIGLNAFIEKRISPDLWDILFLPVLAAPAFVGAGVLALFFFTIRPRRRKSKRSGLMFPRKRR
;
A
#
# COMPACT_ATOMS: atom_id res chain seq x y z
N MET A 1 -5.65 13.93 1.96
CA MET A 1 -5.33 12.81 1.05
C MET A 1 -4.46 11.74 1.70
N ARG A 2 -3.26 12.03 2.26
CA ARG A 2 -2.42 10.98 2.88
C ARG A 2 -3.10 10.12 3.97
N ARG A 3 -3.85 10.76 4.88
CA ARG A 3 -4.61 10.06 5.93
C ARG A 3 -5.67 9.11 5.36
N PHE A 4 -6.29 9.48 4.23
CA PHE A 4 -7.26 8.64 3.54
C PHE A 4 -6.59 7.40 2.97
N PHE A 5 -5.47 7.53 2.25
CA PHE A 5 -4.72 6.38 1.74
C PHE A 5 -4.20 5.49 2.85
N PHE A 6 -3.65 6.06 3.93
CA PHE A 6 -3.23 5.30 5.10
C PHE A 6 -4.40 4.47 5.68
N LEU A 7 -5.54 5.11 5.96
CA LEU A 7 -6.71 4.41 6.51
C LEU A 7 -7.25 3.36 5.55
N PHE A 8 -7.30 3.67 4.26
CA PHE A 8 -7.78 2.76 3.21
C PHE A 8 -6.91 1.50 3.13
N PHE A 9 -5.58 1.65 3.01
CA PHE A 9 -4.67 0.50 2.96
C PHE A 9 -4.61 -0.26 4.29
N SER A 10 -4.72 0.43 5.43
CA SER A 10 -4.78 -0.21 6.73
C SER A 10 -6.06 -1.03 6.91
N LEU A 11 -7.19 -0.53 6.41
CA LEU A 11 -8.47 -1.25 6.43
C LEU A 11 -8.43 -2.45 5.49
N LEU A 12 -7.80 -2.32 4.32
CA LEU A 12 -7.56 -3.45 3.41
C LEU A 12 -6.69 -4.53 4.04
N ALA A 13 -5.62 -4.15 4.75
CA ALA A 13 -4.74 -5.08 5.45
C ALA A 13 -5.50 -5.85 6.55
N LEU A 14 -6.31 -5.15 7.34
CA LEU A 14 -7.16 -5.76 8.36
C LEU A 14 -8.24 -6.66 7.75
N ALA A 15 -8.83 -6.26 6.62
CA ALA A 15 -9.83 -7.06 5.92
C ALA A 15 -9.23 -8.35 5.36
N ALA A 16 -8.05 -8.30 4.73
CA ALA A 16 -7.35 -9.48 4.23
C ALA A 16 -6.97 -10.43 5.37
N LEU A 17 -6.39 -9.90 6.46
CA LEU A 17 -6.04 -10.68 7.65
C LEU A 17 -7.27 -11.31 8.31
N GLY A 18 -8.35 -10.54 8.46
CA GLY A 18 -9.61 -11.02 9.02
C GLY A 18 -10.27 -12.08 8.14
N TRP A 19 -10.17 -11.96 6.81
CA TRP A 19 -10.68 -12.95 5.87
C TRP A 19 -9.92 -14.27 5.94
N ASP A 20 -8.58 -14.23 5.91
CA ASP A 20 -7.75 -15.42 6.04
C ASP A 20 -7.95 -16.12 7.40
N LEU A 21 -8.06 -15.33 8.49
CA LEU A 21 -8.33 -15.85 9.84
C LEU A 21 -9.75 -16.39 10.02
N TRP A 22 -10.73 -15.88 9.30
CA TRP A 22 -12.10 -16.40 9.33
C TRP A 22 -12.19 -17.72 8.56
N ARG A 23 -11.55 -17.79 7.39
CA ARG A 23 -11.66 -18.92 6.47
C ARG A 23 -10.98 -20.19 6.99
N GLY A 24 -9.78 -20.07 7.56
CA GLY A 24 -9.01 -21.23 8.05
C GLY A 24 -9.78 -22.08 9.09
N PRO A 25 -10.17 -21.52 10.25
CA PRO A 25 -10.80 -22.27 11.34
C PRO A 25 -12.18 -22.85 11.00
N ILE A 26 -12.93 -22.22 10.08
CA ILE A 26 -14.28 -22.67 9.71
C ILE A 26 -14.23 -23.81 8.68
N GLU A 27 -13.21 -23.83 7.82
CA GLU A 27 -13.01 -24.91 6.84
C GLU A 27 -12.24 -26.11 7.42
N GLY A 28 -11.88 -26.08 8.71
CA GLY A 28 -11.13 -27.16 9.38
C GLY A 28 -9.68 -27.30 8.91
N GLN A 29 -9.17 -26.29 8.21
CA GLN A 29 -7.83 -26.22 7.65
C GLN A 29 -6.92 -25.41 8.60
N PRO A 30 -5.59 -25.64 8.57
CA PRO A 30 -4.66 -24.71 9.21
C PRO A 30 -4.83 -23.30 8.62
N VAL A 31 -4.58 -22.27 9.43
CA VAL A 31 -4.62 -20.88 8.96
C VAL A 31 -3.58 -20.72 7.86
N ASP A 32 -4.05 -20.58 6.62
CA ASP A 32 -3.23 -20.28 5.46
C ASP A 32 -3.43 -18.82 5.07
N PHE A 33 -2.33 -18.13 4.79
CA PHE A 33 -2.36 -16.72 4.46
C PHE A 33 -2.28 -16.57 2.95
N THR A 34 -3.38 -16.12 2.35
CA THR A 34 -3.47 -16.01 0.90
C THR A 34 -2.44 -15.00 0.38
N SER A 35 -1.72 -15.39 -0.67
CA SER A 35 -0.69 -14.53 -1.26
C SER A 35 -1.30 -13.29 -1.92
N THR A 36 -0.54 -12.20 -1.98
CA THR A 36 -0.97 -10.97 -2.67
C THR A 36 -1.27 -11.26 -4.16
N ALA A 37 -0.48 -12.15 -4.77
CA ALA A 37 -0.67 -12.60 -6.15
C ALA A 37 -2.01 -13.31 -6.35
N GLU A 38 -2.43 -14.18 -5.44
CA GLU A 38 -3.72 -14.88 -5.55
C GLU A 38 -4.90 -13.93 -5.45
N TYR A 39 -4.90 -13.03 -4.47
CA TYR A 39 -5.96 -12.03 -4.36
C TYR A 39 -6.03 -11.15 -5.61
N TRP A 40 -4.89 -10.71 -6.13
CA TRP A 40 -4.85 -9.93 -7.37
C TRP A 40 -5.30 -10.77 -8.57
N ALA A 41 -4.81 -12.00 -8.72
CA ALA A 41 -5.20 -12.88 -9.81
C ALA A 41 -6.71 -13.21 -9.78
N GLY A 42 -7.29 -13.36 -8.58
CA GLY A 42 -8.72 -13.54 -8.38
C GLY A 42 -9.55 -12.33 -8.81
N LEU A 43 -9.03 -11.10 -8.62
CA LEU A 43 -9.67 -9.88 -9.09
C LEU A 43 -9.51 -9.68 -10.60
N ASN A 44 -8.28 -9.79 -11.11
CA ASN A 44 -7.96 -9.60 -12.52
C ASN A 44 -6.60 -10.22 -12.89
N ARG A 45 -6.61 -11.50 -13.25
CA ARG A 45 -5.43 -12.23 -13.72
C ARG A 45 -4.75 -11.59 -14.94
N SER A 46 -5.54 -11.06 -15.88
CA SER A 46 -5.05 -10.44 -17.11
C SER A 46 -4.14 -9.24 -16.82
N SER A 47 -4.49 -8.45 -15.80
CA SER A 47 -3.69 -7.30 -15.37
C SER A 47 -2.35 -7.72 -14.77
N LEU A 48 -2.30 -8.84 -14.03
CA LEU A 48 -1.07 -9.38 -13.46
C LEU A 48 -0.10 -9.86 -14.54
N ILE A 49 -0.62 -10.60 -15.53
CA ILE A 49 0.15 -11.08 -16.68
C ILE A 49 0.64 -9.88 -17.50
N GLY A 50 -0.22 -8.89 -17.72
CA GLY A 50 0.14 -7.66 -18.41
C GLY A 50 1.24 -6.88 -17.70
N LEU A 51 1.20 -6.82 -16.36
CA LEU A 51 2.24 -6.19 -15.55
C LEU A 51 3.58 -6.92 -15.69
N ASN A 52 3.57 -8.26 -15.61
CA ASN A 52 4.78 -9.06 -15.81
C ASN A 52 5.39 -8.78 -17.20
N ALA A 53 4.59 -8.94 -18.25
CA ALA A 53 5.03 -8.72 -19.62
C ALA A 53 5.51 -7.27 -19.87
N PHE A 54 4.95 -6.29 -19.18
CA PHE A 54 5.41 -4.91 -19.24
C PHE A 54 6.79 -4.74 -18.60
N ILE A 55 7.00 -5.28 -17.40
CA ILE A 55 8.27 -5.16 -16.68
C ILE A 55 9.39 -5.88 -17.41
N GLU A 56 9.14 -7.12 -17.86
CA GLU A 56 10.09 -7.90 -18.67
C GLU A 56 10.48 -7.17 -19.97
N LYS A 57 9.52 -6.53 -20.67
CA LYS A 57 9.76 -5.89 -21.97
C LYS A 57 10.25 -4.45 -21.91
N ARG A 58 9.99 -3.72 -20.82
CA ARG A 58 10.21 -2.27 -20.74
C ARG A 58 11.23 -1.83 -19.70
N ILE A 59 11.48 -2.63 -18.67
CA ILE A 59 12.34 -2.22 -17.54
C ILE A 59 13.53 -3.17 -17.43
N SER A 60 13.28 -4.38 -16.94
CA SER A 60 14.28 -5.45 -16.80
C SER A 60 13.57 -6.71 -16.30
N PRO A 61 13.87 -7.90 -16.86
CA PRO A 61 13.33 -9.17 -16.36
C PRO A 61 13.77 -9.44 -14.91
N ASP A 62 15.03 -9.14 -14.56
CA ASP A 62 15.56 -9.38 -13.21
C ASP A 62 14.80 -8.59 -12.13
N LEU A 63 14.22 -7.44 -12.50
CA LEU A 63 13.46 -6.61 -11.57
C LEU A 63 12.13 -7.28 -11.17
N TRP A 64 11.54 -8.08 -12.05
CA TRP A 64 10.36 -8.85 -11.72
C TRP A 64 10.69 -9.88 -10.64
N ASP A 65 11.76 -10.65 -10.83
CA ASP A 65 12.16 -11.74 -9.94
C ASP A 65 12.68 -11.24 -8.59
N ILE A 66 13.43 -10.14 -8.58
CA ILE A 66 14.08 -9.61 -7.37
C ILE A 66 13.11 -8.79 -6.51
N LEU A 67 12.18 -8.04 -7.12
CA LEU A 67 11.31 -7.11 -6.39
C LEU A 67 9.83 -7.50 -6.43
N PHE A 68 9.27 -7.77 -7.62
CA PHE A 68 7.83 -7.99 -7.74
C PHE A 68 7.42 -9.34 -7.20
N LEU A 69 8.13 -10.41 -7.55
CA LEU A 69 7.82 -11.78 -7.11
C LEU A 69 7.79 -11.93 -5.57
N PRO A 70 8.79 -11.43 -4.80
CA PRO A 70 8.76 -11.50 -3.35
C PRO A 70 7.58 -10.73 -2.74
N VAL A 71 7.22 -9.58 -3.32
CA VAL A 71 6.07 -8.78 -2.86
C VAL A 71 4.74 -9.48 -3.19
N LEU A 72 4.66 -10.11 -4.36
CA LEU A 72 3.50 -10.87 -4.83
C LEU A 72 3.30 -12.17 -4.04
N ALA A 73 4.39 -12.84 -3.68
CA ALA A 73 4.39 -14.04 -2.85
C ALA A 73 4.12 -13.75 -1.37
N ALA A 74 4.39 -12.53 -0.90
CA ALA A 74 4.09 -12.14 0.47
C ALA A 74 2.57 -12.19 0.74
N PRO A 75 2.17 -12.51 1.99
CA PRO A 75 0.77 -12.45 2.40
C PRO A 75 0.12 -11.10 2.09
N ALA A 76 -1.12 -11.10 1.65
CA ALA A 76 -1.80 -9.87 1.24
C ALA A 76 -1.90 -8.82 2.35
N PHE A 77 -2.04 -9.24 3.60
CA PHE A 77 -2.03 -8.32 4.75
C PHE A 77 -0.68 -7.62 4.92
N VAL A 78 0.43 -8.30 4.61
CA VAL A 78 1.79 -7.72 4.65
C VAL A 78 1.93 -6.71 3.52
N GLY A 79 1.53 -7.05 2.29
CA GLY A 79 1.58 -6.14 1.15
C GLY A 79 0.80 -4.85 1.38
N ALA A 80 -0.45 -4.97 1.84
CA ALA A 80 -1.29 -3.81 2.18
C ALA A 80 -0.74 -3.02 3.39
N GLY A 81 -0.20 -3.72 4.40
CA GLY A 81 0.41 -3.10 5.58
C GLY A 81 1.64 -2.27 5.24
N VAL A 82 2.52 -2.76 4.35
CA VAL A 82 3.69 -2.02 3.86
C VAL A 82 3.26 -0.74 3.13
N LEU A 83 2.24 -0.81 2.27
CA LEU A 83 1.71 0.39 1.60
C LEU A 83 1.12 1.38 2.60
N ALA A 84 0.39 0.92 3.61
CA ALA A 84 -0.10 1.77 4.68
C ALA A 84 1.06 2.48 5.39
N LEU A 85 2.11 1.74 5.76
CA LEU A 85 3.30 2.29 6.44
C LEU A 85 4.05 3.30 5.55
N PHE A 86 4.17 3.02 4.26
CA PHE A 86 4.76 3.93 3.28
C PHE A 86 4.01 5.27 3.25
N PHE A 87 2.68 5.24 3.13
CA PHE A 87 1.88 6.47 3.18
C PHE A 87 1.89 7.14 4.55
N PHE A 88 2.11 6.41 5.64
CA PHE A 88 2.26 7.00 6.96
C PHE A 88 3.56 7.80 7.09
N THR A 89 4.67 7.25 6.59
CA THR A 89 6.04 7.78 6.76
C THR A 89 6.35 8.97 5.85
N ILE A 90 5.64 9.15 4.73
CA ILE A 90 5.79 10.35 3.87
C ILE A 90 5.49 11.61 4.68
N ARG A 91 6.53 12.33 5.12
CA ARG A 91 6.37 13.62 5.81
C ARG A 91 5.90 14.66 4.79
N PRO A 92 4.86 15.46 5.12
CA PRO A 92 4.47 16.53 4.24
C PRO A 92 5.60 17.56 4.25
N ARG A 93 6.13 17.91 3.08
CA ARG A 93 7.06 19.03 2.93
C ARG A 93 6.32 20.25 3.46
N ARG A 94 6.58 20.66 4.72
CA ARG A 94 5.95 21.82 5.34
C ARG A 94 6.32 23.02 4.45
N ARG A 95 5.39 23.47 3.59
CA ARG A 95 5.50 24.78 2.98
C ARG A 95 5.50 25.76 4.15
N LYS A 96 6.67 26.32 4.48
CA LYS A 96 6.80 27.44 5.41
C LYS A 96 5.92 28.55 4.84
N SER A 97 4.69 28.64 5.32
CA SER A 97 3.83 29.78 5.05
C SER A 97 4.49 30.98 5.73
N LYS A 98 5.20 31.80 4.94
CA LYS A 98 5.62 33.15 5.33
C LYS A 98 4.33 33.98 5.55
N ARG A 99 3.66 33.79 6.67
CA ARG A 99 2.62 34.69 7.19
C ARG A 99 2.99 35.10 8.61
N SER A 100 4.12 35.79 8.74
CA SER A 100 4.45 36.58 9.93
C SER A 100 5.32 37.75 9.48
N GLY A 101 4.67 38.77 8.92
CA GLY A 101 5.35 39.91 8.31
C GLY A 101 4.43 41.08 7.99
N LEU A 102 3.29 41.21 8.68
CA LEU A 102 2.48 42.43 8.67
C LEU A 102 2.28 42.87 10.12
N MET A 103 3.39 43.24 10.72
CA MET A 103 3.45 43.98 11.98
C MET A 103 3.18 45.45 11.61
N PHE A 104 1.91 45.88 11.69
CA PHE A 104 1.59 47.31 11.57
C PHE A 104 1.93 48.01 12.89
N PRO A 105 2.80 49.03 12.91
CA PRO A 105 2.99 49.86 14.09
C PRO A 105 1.76 50.75 14.27
N ARG A 106 1.04 50.54 15.36
CA ARG A 106 -0.09 51.37 15.77
C ARG A 106 0.46 52.73 16.24
N LYS A 107 0.49 53.72 15.35
CA LYS A 107 0.81 55.12 15.69
C LYS A 107 -0.37 55.70 16.49
N ARG A 108 -0.22 55.83 17.81
CA ARG A 108 -1.12 56.65 18.63
C ARG A 108 -0.65 58.11 18.51
N ARG A 109 -1.52 58.98 17.99
CA ARG A 109 -1.52 60.41 18.28
C ARG A 109 -2.79 60.68 19.08
#